data_AF-A0A4W4G2U9-F1
#
_entry.id   AF-A0A4W4G2U9-F1
#
_cell.length_a   1.000
_cell.length_b   1.000
_cell.length_c   1.000
_cell.angle_alpha   90.00
_cell.angle_beta   90.00
_cell.angle_gamma   90.00
#
_symmetry.space_group_name_H-M   'P 1'
#
loop_
_entity.id
_entity.type
_entity.pdbx_description
1 polymer ?
#
loop_
_entity_poly.entity_id
_entity_poly.type
_entity_poly.pdbx_seq_one_letter_code
_entity_poly.pdbx_strand_id
1 'polypeptide(L)'
;MLAFRNCRVLNFVLSKPLPNISAPCLRGFATTQQEAKINDMPIKMENPFKQPEKRCILCDVSVDYKNIQLLSQFISPHTGRIYGRHITGLCGQKQREITKAIKKARSVGFMSVTLKDPQFMKDPNICNIRHLE
;
A
#
# COMPACT_ATOMS: atom_id res chain seq x y z
N MET A 1 16.81 52.11 11.24
CA MET A 1 16.90 51.45 12.56
C MET A 1 17.86 50.27 12.42
N LEU A 2 18.79 50.15 13.37
CA LEU A 2 20.07 49.42 13.27
C LEU A 2 19.96 47.89 13.20
N ALA A 3 20.89 47.30 12.45
CA ALA A 3 21.24 45.89 12.44
C ALA A 3 22.08 45.50 13.68
N PHE A 4 21.82 44.31 14.25
CA PHE A 4 22.71 43.60 15.19
C PHE A 4 22.71 42.12 14.77
N ARG A 5 23.77 41.61 14.13
CA ARG A 5 25.09 41.16 14.63
C ARG A 5 25.02 39.95 15.57
N ASN A 6 25.38 38.79 15.00
CA ASN A 6 26.29 37.75 15.51
C ASN A 6 26.80 37.90 16.95
N CYS A 7 26.87 36.77 17.68
CA CYS A 7 28.15 36.29 18.23
C CYS A 7 28.09 34.83 18.67
N ARG A 8 28.92 34.00 18.01
CA ARG A 8 29.48 32.74 18.52
C ARG A 8 30.35 33.04 19.74
N VAL A 9 30.30 32.20 20.77
CA VAL A 9 31.35 32.20 21.80
C VAL A 9 32.07 30.86 21.77
N LEU A 10 33.39 30.98 21.83
CA LEU A 10 34.44 30.02 21.57
C LEU A 10 34.75 29.12 22.77
N ASN A 11 35.41 28.01 22.44
CA ASN A 11 36.05 27.03 23.32
C ASN A 11 36.93 27.62 24.42
N PHE A 12 37.10 26.85 25.51
CA PHE A 12 38.28 26.91 26.36
C PHE A 12 38.81 25.50 26.62
N VAL A 13 40.05 25.26 26.19
CA VAL A 13 40.86 24.06 26.44
C VAL A 13 41.72 24.35 27.67
N LEU A 14 41.88 23.39 28.59
CA LEU A 14 43.06 23.34 29.45
C LEU A 14 43.47 21.89 29.76
N SER A 15 44.78 21.70 29.81
CA SER A 15 45.55 20.47 29.68
C SER A 15 45.91 19.83 31.04
N LYS A 16 46.24 18.53 31.00
CA LYS A 16 46.79 17.57 32.04
C LYS A 16 48.12 18.09 32.71
N PRO A 17 48.83 17.44 33.72
CA PRO A 17 48.90 15.98 34.04
C PRO A 17 49.39 15.42 35.45
N LEU A 18 49.32 14.06 35.62
CA LEU A 18 50.23 13.07 36.31
C LEU A 18 50.25 12.88 37.88
N PRO A 19 50.99 11.89 38.48
CA PRO A 19 50.62 10.46 38.73
C PRO A 19 50.91 9.95 40.19
N ASN A 20 50.42 8.77 40.64
CA ASN A 20 51.25 7.83 41.46
C ASN A 20 50.60 6.46 41.76
N ILE A 21 51.50 5.50 42.00
CA ILE A 21 51.41 4.05 42.11
C ILE A 21 51.07 3.59 43.54
N SER A 22 50.25 2.52 43.68
CA SER A 22 50.53 1.34 44.52
C SER A 22 49.35 0.36 44.53
N ALA A 23 49.59 -0.90 44.13
CA ALA A 23 48.71 -2.04 44.39
C ALA A 23 48.72 -2.42 45.89
N PRO A 24 47.73 -3.17 46.39
CA PRO A 24 47.94 -4.62 46.44
C PRO A 24 46.71 -5.48 46.12
N CYS A 25 47.03 -6.70 45.70
CA CYS A 25 46.16 -7.84 45.44
C CYS A 25 45.23 -8.19 46.60
N LEU A 26 43.98 -8.59 46.32
CA LEU A 26 43.32 -9.68 47.04
C LEU A 26 42.30 -10.37 46.12
N ARG A 27 42.30 -11.70 46.23
CA ARG A 27 41.53 -12.66 45.44
C ARG A 27 40.04 -12.35 45.46
N GLY A 28 39.48 -12.07 44.29
CA GLY A 28 38.11 -12.42 43.98
C GLY A 28 38.15 -13.30 42.73
N PHE A 29 37.71 -14.55 42.85
CA PHE A 29 37.16 -15.28 41.70
C PHE A 29 35.88 -14.54 41.31
N ALA A 30 36.01 -13.38 40.66
CA ALA A 30 34.93 -12.83 39.87
C ALA A 30 34.92 -13.69 38.62
N THR A 31 34.01 -14.66 38.58
CA THR A 31 33.52 -15.16 37.30
C THR A 31 33.32 -13.94 36.42
N THR A 32 34.06 -13.87 35.32
CA THR A 32 33.73 -12.95 34.24
C THR A 32 32.37 -13.40 33.73
N GLN A 33 31.31 -12.96 34.41
CA GLN A 33 29.99 -12.85 33.86
C GLN A 33 30.10 -11.75 32.80
N GLN A 34 30.70 -12.07 31.66
CA GLN A 34 30.22 -11.51 30.41
C GLN A 34 28.87 -12.18 30.16
N GLU A 35 27.87 -11.84 30.97
CA GLU A 35 26.52 -11.80 30.45
C GLU A 35 26.61 -10.86 29.27
N ALA A 36 26.52 -11.43 28.07
CA ALA A 36 26.25 -10.65 26.89
C ALA A 36 25.05 -9.78 27.27
N LYS A 37 25.28 -8.49 27.53
CA LYS A 37 24.22 -7.50 27.56
C LYS A 37 23.60 -7.60 26.19
N ILE A 38 22.56 -8.43 26.06
CA ILE A 38 21.70 -8.46 24.91
C ILE A 38 21.13 -7.05 24.91
N ASN A 39 21.68 -6.20 24.06
CA ASN A 39 21.21 -4.85 23.94
C ASN A 39 19.84 -4.98 23.28
N ASP A 40 18.78 -5.04 24.09
CA ASP A 40 17.36 -5.07 23.70
C ASP A 40 16.93 -3.73 23.06
N MET A 41 17.84 -3.07 22.35
CA MET A 41 17.58 -1.85 21.63
C MET A 41 16.88 -2.20 20.31
N PRO A 42 15.78 -1.51 19.97
CA PRO A 42 15.07 -1.79 18.74
C PRO A 42 15.96 -1.50 17.53
N ILE A 43 16.17 -2.52 16.70
CA ILE A 43 16.86 -2.39 15.42
C ILE A 43 15.92 -1.66 14.46
N LYS A 44 16.42 -0.64 13.76
CA LYS A 44 15.68 0.02 12.69
C LYS A 44 15.65 -0.93 11.47
N MET A 45 14.53 -1.61 11.29
CA MET A 45 14.23 -2.48 10.15
C MET A 45 12.91 -2.11 9.49
N GLU A 46 12.70 -2.50 8.23
CA GLU A 46 11.38 -2.42 7.61
C GLU A 46 10.41 -3.37 8.35
N ASN A 47 9.12 -2.99 8.42
CA ASN A 47 8.13 -3.76 9.17
C ASN A 47 7.95 -5.17 8.54
N PRO A 48 8.37 -6.26 9.21
CA PRO A 48 8.25 -7.61 8.67
C PRO A 48 6.80 -8.11 8.64
N PHE A 49 5.91 -7.51 9.44
CA PHE A 49 4.48 -7.83 9.50
C PHE A 49 3.64 -6.98 8.53
N LYS A 50 4.28 -6.22 7.62
CA LYS A 50 3.57 -5.43 6.62
C LYS A 50 2.86 -6.37 5.63
N GLN A 51 1.53 -6.34 5.66
CA GLN A 51 0.73 -7.09 4.68
C GLN A 51 0.91 -6.51 3.27
N PRO A 52 0.84 -7.36 2.23
CA PRO A 52 0.88 -6.89 0.85
C PRO A 52 -0.31 -5.99 0.56
N GLU A 53 -0.12 -5.06 -0.38
CA GLU A 53 -1.17 -4.14 -0.78
C GLU A 53 -2.34 -4.88 -1.43
N LYS A 54 -3.57 -4.48 -1.10
CA LYS A 54 -4.78 -5.06 -1.66
C LYS A 54 -4.87 -4.74 -3.15
N ARG A 55 -5.05 -5.78 -3.97
CA ARG A 55 -5.24 -5.65 -5.41
C ARG A 55 -6.71 -5.79 -5.79
N CYS A 56 -7.06 -5.20 -6.92
CA CYS A 56 -8.36 -5.37 -7.56
C CYS A 56 -8.44 -6.71 -8.30
N ILE A 57 -9.67 -7.16 -8.59
CA ILE A 57 -9.95 -8.44 -9.26
C ILE A 57 -9.33 -8.51 -10.66
N LEU A 58 -9.20 -7.37 -11.34
CA LEU A 58 -8.74 -7.27 -12.73
C LEU A 58 -7.32 -6.71 -12.89
N CYS A 59 -6.55 -6.62 -11.81
CA CYS A 59 -5.28 -5.89 -11.84
C CYS A 59 -4.24 -6.55 -12.77
N ASP A 60 -4.24 -7.88 -12.89
CA ASP A 60 -3.32 -8.64 -13.74
C ASP A 60 -3.97 -9.13 -15.06
N VAL A 61 -5.23 -8.75 -15.32
CA VAL A 61 -6.01 -9.20 -16.48
C VAL A 61 -6.12 -8.10 -17.54
N SER A 62 -5.91 -8.45 -18.81
CA SER A 62 -6.11 -7.54 -19.95
C SER A 62 -7.60 -7.42 -20.33
N VAL A 63 -8.09 -6.20 -20.52
CA VAL A 63 -9.51 -5.95 -20.82
C VAL A 63 -9.68 -5.59 -22.29
N ASP A 64 -10.33 -6.47 -23.05
CA ASP A 64 -10.68 -6.23 -24.45
C ASP A 64 -12.17 -5.93 -24.63
N TYR A 65 -12.49 -5.06 -25.59
CA TYR A 65 -13.88 -4.74 -25.96
C TYR A 65 -14.63 -5.92 -26.61
N LYS A 66 -13.90 -6.96 -27.03
CA LYS A 66 -14.45 -8.18 -27.64
C LYS A 66 -15.00 -9.15 -26.59
N ASN A 67 -14.54 -9.04 -25.34
CA ASN A 67 -14.89 -9.98 -24.26
C ASN A 67 -16.18 -9.53 -23.58
N ILE A 68 -17.33 -9.78 -24.24
CA ILE A 68 -18.65 -9.29 -23.80
C ILE A 68 -19.00 -9.82 -22.41
N GLN A 69 -18.71 -11.09 -22.12
CA GLN A 69 -19.00 -11.74 -20.84
C GLN A 69 -18.33 -11.06 -19.64
N LEU A 70 -17.09 -10.59 -19.80
CA LEU A 70 -16.40 -9.84 -18.73
C LEU A 70 -17.03 -8.46 -18.55
N LEU A 71 -17.30 -7.77 -19.66
CA LEU A 71 -17.84 -6.41 -19.63
C LEU A 71 -19.28 -6.37 -19.11
N SER A 72 -20.08 -7.40 -19.38
CA SER A 72 -21.48 -7.52 -18.96
C SER A 72 -21.64 -7.71 -17.45
N GLN A 73 -20.58 -8.07 -16.72
CA GLN A 73 -20.58 -8.17 -15.25
C GLN A 73 -20.50 -6.79 -14.57
N PHE A 74 -20.01 -5.76 -15.28
CA PHE A 74 -19.86 -4.38 -14.76
C PHE A 74 -21.03 -3.46 -15.14
N ILE A 75 -22.12 -4.04 -15.63
CA ILE A 75 -23.30 -3.33 -16.14
C ILE A 75 -24.53 -3.78 -15.38
N SER A 76 -25.47 -2.85 -15.19
CA SER A 76 -26.78 -3.15 -14.64
C SER A 76 -27.59 -4.08 -15.55
N PRO A 77 -28.16 -5.18 -15.02
CA PRO A 77 -28.91 -6.15 -15.81
C PRO A 77 -30.14 -5.52 -16.48
N HIS A 78 -30.86 -4.64 -15.78
CA HIS A 78 -32.12 -4.06 -16.27
C HIS A 78 -31.97 -2.70 -16.96
N THR A 79 -30.94 -1.91 -16.61
CA THR A 79 -30.83 -0.53 -17.12
C THR A 79 -29.66 -0.33 -18.09
N GLY A 80 -28.76 -1.31 -18.22
CA GLY A 80 -27.57 -1.14 -19.07
C GLY A 80 -26.63 -0.02 -18.58
N ARG A 81 -26.76 0.45 -17.34
CA ARG A 81 -25.86 1.47 -16.77
C ARG A 81 -24.55 0.84 -16.33
N ILE A 82 -23.43 1.51 -16.61
CA ILE A 82 -22.11 1.07 -16.17
C ILE A 82 -21.97 1.39 -14.67
N TYR A 83 -21.58 0.40 -13.87
CA TYR A 83 -21.38 0.62 -12.43
C TYR A 83 -20.18 1.51 -12.14
N GLY A 84 -20.31 2.32 -11.09
CA GLY A 84 -19.23 3.19 -10.61
C GLY A 84 -18.19 2.43 -9.76
N ARG A 85 -17.06 3.08 -9.50
CA ARG A 85 -15.95 2.50 -8.73
C ARG A 85 -16.33 2.07 -7.30
N HIS A 86 -17.25 2.79 -6.66
CA HIS A 86 -17.71 2.47 -5.30
C HIS A 86 -18.45 1.14 -5.21
N ILE A 87 -18.94 0.63 -6.34
CA ILE A 87 -19.63 -0.65 -6.46
C ILE A 87 -18.65 -1.74 -6.94
N THR A 88 -17.96 -1.48 -8.05
CA THR A 88 -17.08 -2.48 -8.69
C THR A 88 -15.82 -2.79 -7.88
N GLY A 89 -15.39 -1.86 -7.00
CA GLY A 89 -14.18 -2.04 -6.18
C GLY A 89 -12.88 -2.05 -6.98
N LEU A 90 -12.89 -1.61 -8.24
CA LEU A 90 -11.72 -1.67 -9.12
C LEU A 90 -10.73 -0.53 -8.89
N CYS A 91 -9.48 -0.74 -9.32
CA CYS A 91 -8.49 0.32 -9.44
C CYS A 91 -8.94 1.39 -10.46
N GLY A 92 -8.57 2.65 -10.24
CA GLY A 92 -9.00 3.75 -11.13
C GLY A 92 -8.56 3.56 -12.59
N GLN A 93 -7.41 2.93 -12.81
CA GLN A 93 -6.91 2.61 -14.15
C GLN A 93 -7.81 1.58 -14.85
N LYS A 94 -8.08 0.45 -14.17
CA LYS A 94 -8.93 -0.63 -14.69
C LYS A 94 -10.38 -0.19 -14.91
N GLN A 95 -10.93 0.64 -14.02
CA GLN A 95 -12.27 1.21 -14.21
C GLN A 95 -12.37 2.06 -15.49
N ARG A 96 -11.34 2.86 -15.80
CA ARG A 96 -11.27 3.65 -17.04
C ARG A 96 -11.15 2.75 -18.26
N GLU A 97 -10.33 1.70 -18.17
CA GLU A 97 -10.14 0.69 -19.23
C GLU A 97 -11.48 0.01 -19.56
N ILE A 98 -12.21 -0.48 -18.56
CA ILE A 98 -13.54 -1.09 -18.73
C ILE A 98 -14.54 -0.10 -19.32
N THR A 99 -14.59 1.12 -18.80
CA THR A 99 -15.53 2.14 -19.33
C THR A 99 -15.28 2.42 -20.80
N LYS A 100 -14.01 2.51 -21.22
CA LYS A 100 -13.64 2.67 -22.63
C LYS A 100 -14.01 1.43 -23.46
N ALA A 101 -13.72 0.24 -22.95
CA ALA A 101 -14.04 -1.02 -23.62
C ALA A 101 -15.56 -1.19 -23.83
N ILE A 102 -16.39 -0.93 -22.81
CA ILE A 102 -17.86 -0.98 -22.90
C ILE A 102 -18.37 0.03 -23.93
N LYS A 103 -17.90 1.28 -23.87
CA LYS A 103 -18.30 2.31 -24.85
C LYS A 103 -17.94 1.90 -26.27
N LYS A 104 -16.73 1.35 -26.48
CA LYS A 104 -16.29 0.84 -27.78
C LYS A 104 -17.13 -0.35 -28.25
N ALA A 105 -17.41 -1.32 -27.37
CA ALA A 105 -18.26 -2.47 -27.67
C ALA A 105 -19.67 -2.04 -28.10
N ARG A 106 -20.23 -1.02 -27.43
CA ARG A 106 -21.53 -0.42 -27.80
C ARG A 106 -21.50 0.25 -29.16
N SER A 107 -20.46 1.05 -29.45
CA SER A 107 -20.34 1.72 -30.74
C SER A 107 -20.16 0.76 -31.92
N VAL A 108 -19.50 -0.39 -31.70
CA VAL A 108 -19.29 -1.42 -32.73
C VAL A 108 -20.49 -2.37 -32.85
N GLY A 109 -21.41 -2.37 -31.89
CA GLY A 109 -22.61 -3.22 -31.89
C GLY A 109 -22.42 -4.61 -31.26
N PHE A 110 -21.33 -4.83 -30.51
CA PHE A 110 -21.13 -6.07 -29.74
C PHE A 110 -21.98 -6.15 -28.48
N MET A 111 -22.42 -5.02 -27.95
CA MET A 111 -23.15 -4.96 -26.67
C MET A 111 -24.25 -3.91 -26.75
N SER A 112 -25.41 -4.24 -26.18
CA SER A 112 -26.55 -3.33 -26.12
C SER A 112 -26.35 -2.20 -25.09
N VAL A 113 -27.01 -1.07 -25.34
CA VAL A 113 -26.94 0.12 -24.46
C VAL A 113 -27.98 0.06 -23.35
N THR A 114 -29.16 -0.49 -23.67
CA THR A 114 -30.37 -0.43 -22.85
C THR A 114 -30.45 -1.53 -21.80
N LEU A 115 -30.08 -2.76 -22.17
CA LEU A 115 -30.28 -3.96 -21.35
C LEU A 115 -29.00 -4.80 -21.36
N LYS A 116 -28.91 -5.79 -20.47
CA LYS A 116 -27.88 -6.83 -20.54
C LYS A 116 -28.42 -8.00 -21.34
N ASP A 117 -27.56 -8.66 -22.13
CA ASP A 117 -28.00 -9.81 -22.93
C ASP A 117 -28.44 -10.97 -22.01
N PRO A 118 -29.57 -11.65 -22.32
CA PRO A 118 -30.12 -12.72 -21.47
C PRO A 118 -29.15 -13.88 -21.20
N GLN A 119 -28.22 -14.12 -22.12
CA GLN A 119 -27.20 -15.17 -21.98
C GLN A 119 -26.29 -14.94 -20.77
N PHE A 120 -25.99 -13.68 -20.43
CA PHE A 120 -25.06 -13.32 -19.36
C PHE A 120 -25.76 -13.01 -18.03
N MET A 121 -27.09 -13.13 -17.95
CA MET A 121 -27.83 -12.82 -16.71
C MET A 121 -27.49 -13.77 -15.55
N LYS A 122 -27.09 -15.01 -15.85
CA LYS A 122 -26.78 -16.05 -14.84
C LYS A 122 -25.33 -16.05 -14.36
N ASP A 123 -24.51 -15.12 -14.86
CA ASP A 123 -23.11 -15.00 -14.44
C ASP A 123 -23.01 -14.60 -12.95
N PRO A 124 -21.91 -14.97 -12.26
CA PRO A 124 -21.71 -14.60 -10.86
C PRO A 124 -21.66 -13.07 -10.67
N ASN A 125 -22.37 -12.59 -9.66
CA ASN A 125 -22.48 -11.16 -9.35
C ASN A 125 -21.25 -10.65 -8.58
N ILE A 126 -20.31 -10.00 -9.28
CA ILE A 126 -19.11 -9.39 -8.67
C ILE A 126 -19.44 -8.12 -7.87
N CYS A 127 -20.45 -7.38 -8.31
CA CYS A 127 -20.74 -6.03 -7.81
C CYS A 127 -21.57 -6.00 -6.51
N ASN A 128 -21.94 -7.15 -5.93
CA ASN A 128 -22.71 -7.28 -4.69
C ASN A 128 -23.94 -6.36 -4.57
N ILE A 129 -24.57 -6.00 -5.70
CA ILE A 129 -25.81 -5.24 -5.71
C ILE A 129 -26.97 -6.21 -5.60
N ARG A 130 -27.89 -5.91 -4.69
CA ARG A 130 -29.18 -6.59 -4.60
C ARG A 130 -30.14 -5.88 -5.54
N HIS A 131 -30.55 -6.57 -6.59
CA HIS A 131 -31.69 -6.13 -7.40
C HIS A 131 -32.96 -6.62 -6.70
N LEU A 132 -33.97 -5.77 -6.61
CA LEU A 132 -35.28 -6.20 -6.16
C LEU A 132 -35.90 -6.94 -7.35
N GLU A 133 -36.15 -8.24 -7.16
CA GLU A 133 -36.81 -9.10 -8.15
C GLU A 133 -38.28 -8.72 -8.34
#